data_AF-A0A2S5KQS6-F1
#
_entry.id   AF-A0A2S5KQS6-F1
#
_cell.length_a   1.000
_cell.length_b   1.000
_cell.length_c   1.000
_cell.angle_alpha   90.00
_cell.angle_beta   90.00
_cell.angle_gamma   90.00
#
_symmetry.space_group_name_H-M   'P 1'
#
loop_
_entity.id
_entity.type
_entity.pdbx_description
1 polymer ?
#
loop_
_entity_poly.entity_id
_entity_poly.type
_entity_poly.pdbx_seq_one_letter_code
_entity_poly.pdbx_strand_id
1 'polypeptide(L)'
;MTAESKAPLPRALIGITGAAFLLLVTLFGSRWLSTQSSSNMLNAPVCQLAAGEQECTFQLKDSAKTMSFRLTSSHISLTEPVPFVIRVSSGWPVDRVEMDLQGRDMYMGLNHSEAVRQTADGELSRTSGGSLFSGHIVVPACTTGAMVWQALITATSGNQTFKAAIEFKAPQ
;
A
#
# COMPACT_ATOMS: atom_id res chain seq x y z
N MET A 1 -59.29 40.75 -19.02
CA MET A 1 -57.96 40.72 -18.39
C MET A 1 -58.09 39.96 -17.08
N THR A 2 -57.74 38.69 -17.08
CA THR A 2 -57.80 37.80 -15.89
C THR A 2 -56.55 38.02 -15.04
N ALA A 3 -56.74 38.49 -13.81
CA ALA A 3 -55.66 38.68 -12.84
C ALA A 3 -55.30 37.33 -12.19
N GLU A 4 -54.07 36.88 -12.42
CA GLU A 4 -53.46 35.70 -11.79
C GLU A 4 -53.09 36.03 -10.34
N SER A 5 -53.83 35.47 -9.38
CA SER A 5 -53.57 35.62 -7.94
C SER A 5 -52.43 34.68 -7.53
N LYS A 6 -51.21 35.22 -7.41
CA LYS A 6 -50.02 34.50 -6.94
C LYS A 6 -50.04 34.45 -5.40
N ALA A 7 -50.49 33.32 -4.85
CA ALA A 7 -50.50 33.11 -3.40
C ALA A 7 -49.05 33.14 -2.83
N PRO A 8 -48.80 33.81 -1.69
CA PRO A 8 -47.48 33.86 -1.08
C PRO A 8 -47.12 32.48 -0.50
N LEU A 9 -46.02 31.90 -0.98
CA LEU A 9 -45.50 30.64 -0.44
C LEU A 9 -45.19 30.80 1.06
N PRO A 10 -45.70 29.92 1.94
CA PRO A 10 -45.46 30.03 3.37
C PRO A 10 -43.99 29.71 3.67
N ARG A 11 -43.31 30.60 4.40
CA ARG A 11 -41.89 30.49 4.78
C ARG A 11 -41.50 29.14 5.41
N ALA A 12 -42.47 28.45 6.04
CA ALA A 12 -42.29 27.12 6.60
C ALA A 12 -41.96 26.04 5.53
N LEU A 13 -42.50 26.15 4.31
CA LEU A 13 -42.27 25.17 3.24
C LEU A 13 -40.81 25.20 2.77
N ILE A 14 -40.19 26.38 2.75
CA ILE A 14 -38.79 26.59 2.37
C ILE A 14 -37.86 26.01 3.44
N GLY A 15 -38.19 26.17 4.72
CA GLY A 15 -37.43 25.59 5.83
C GLY A 15 -37.44 24.05 5.80
N ILE A 16 -38.60 23.44 5.56
CA ILE A 16 -38.75 21.98 5.52
C ILE A 16 -38.01 21.37 4.33
N THR A 17 -38.12 21.98 3.15
CA THR A 17 -37.39 21.50 1.95
C THR A 17 -35.88 21.64 2.11
N GLY A 18 -35.39 22.74 2.69
CA GLY A 18 -33.97 22.91 2.98
C GLY A 18 -33.43 21.87 3.97
N ALA A 19 -34.16 21.60 5.05
CA ALA A 19 -33.78 20.59 6.05
C ALA A 19 -33.80 19.17 5.47
N ALA A 20 -34.83 18.83 4.69
CA ALA A 20 -34.94 17.54 4.03
C ALA A 20 -33.78 17.32 3.04
N PHE A 21 -33.39 18.34 2.28
CA PHE A 21 -32.28 18.26 1.33
C PHE A 21 -30.93 18.06 2.03
N LEU A 22 -30.67 18.82 3.11
CA LEU A 22 -29.46 18.63 3.95
C LEU A 22 -29.38 17.22 4.54
N LEU A 23 -30.52 16.67 5.00
CA LEU A 23 -30.60 15.33 5.56
C LEU A 23 -30.37 14.26 4.48
N LEU A 24 -30.85 14.49 3.26
CA LEU A 24 -30.62 13.59 2.12
C LEU A 24 -29.16 13.62 1.66
N VAL A 25 -28.54 14.80 1.57
CA VAL A 25 -27.13 14.96 1.21
C VAL A 25 -26.21 14.30 2.24
N THR A 26 -26.51 14.41 3.54
CA THR A 26 -25.71 13.77 4.59
C THR A 26 -25.87 12.25 4.58
N LEU A 27 -27.09 11.72 4.40
CA LEU A 27 -27.32 10.28 4.31
C LEU A 27 -26.72 9.66 3.05
N PHE A 28 -26.92 10.25 1.87
CA PHE A 28 -26.36 9.71 0.63
C PHE A 28 -24.86 9.97 0.49
N GLY A 29 -24.39 11.16 0.86
CA GLY A 29 -22.99 11.53 0.79
C GLY A 29 -22.12 10.66 1.70
N SER A 30 -22.58 10.36 2.93
CA SER A 30 -21.83 9.51 3.85
C SER A 30 -21.70 8.06 3.35
N ARG A 31 -22.73 7.49 2.72
CA ARG A 31 -22.63 6.14 2.15
C ARG A 31 -21.67 6.08 0.97
N TRP A 32 -21.60 7.14 0.17
CA TRP A 32 -20.67 7.20 -0.95
C TRP A 32 -19.21 7.42 -0.51
N LEU A 33 -19.01 8.13 0.61
CA LEU A 33 -17.67 8.35 1.19
C LEU A 33 -17.15 7.17 2.03
N SER A 34 -18.00 6.19 2.35
CA SER A 34 -17.67 5.08 3.27
C SER A 34 -16.91 3.92 2.62
N THR A 35 -16.26 4.11 1.47
CA THR A 35 -15.21 3.20 0.99
C THR A 35 -13.96 3.31 1.89
N GLN A 36 -14.10 2.96 3.17
CA GLN A 36 -12.94 2.77 4.05
C GLN A 36 -12.16 1.58 3.52
N SER A 37 -10.95 1.86 3.02
CA SER A 37 -9.96 0.85 2.68
C SER A 37 -9.65 0.07 3.97
N SER A 38 -10.18 -1.15 4.08
CA SER A 38 -9.85 -2.04 5.19
C SER A 38 -8.38 -2.46 5.04
N SER A 39 -7.52 -1.97 5.92
CA SER A 39 -6.12 -2.37 5.98
C SER A 39 -5.97 -3.60 6.86
N ASN A 40 -5.62 -4.72 6.26
CA ASN A 40 -5.27 -5.94 6.97
C ASN A 40 -3.76 -5.93 7.24
N MET A 41 -3.35 -6.15 8.48
CA MET A 41 -1.93 -6.30 8.80
C MET A 41 -1.51 -7.75 8.55
N LEU A 42 -0.40 -7.93 7.83
CA LEU A 42 0.28 -9.21 7.73
C LEU A 42 1.00 -9.47 9.06
N ASN A 43 0.97 -10.72 9.55
CA ASN A 43 1.79 -11.09 10.69
C ASN A 43 3.25 -11.09 10.23
N ALA A 44 4.03 -10.14 10.72
CA ALA A 44 5.45 -10.02 10.40
C ALA A 44 6.29 -10.32 11.64
N PRO A 45 7.12 -11.38 11.64
CA PRO A 45 8.31 -11.35 12.47
C PRO A 45 9.20 -10.18 11.99
N VAL A 46 9.87 -9.47 12.92
CA VAL A 46 10.87 -8.44 12.58
C VAL A 46 12.01 -9.13 11.84
N CYS A 47 11.88 -9.24 10.53
CA CYS A 47 12.85 -9.87 9.67
C CYS A 47 14.00 -8.90 9.47
N GLN A 48 15.17 -9.23 10.01
CA GLN A 48 16.41 -8.47 9.83
C GLN A 48 17.12 -9.01 8.59
N LEU A 49 17.09 -8.29 7.48
CA LEU A 49 17.85 -8.71 6.29
C LEU A 49 19.31 -8.26 6.38
N ALA A 50 20.22 -9.21 6.23
CA ALA A 50 21.54 -8.96 5.69
C ALA A 50 21.49 -8.98 4.15
N ALA A 51 22.26 -8.12 3.49
CA ALA A 51 22.30 -8.05 2.02
C ALA A 51 22.65 -9.43 1.41
N GLY A 52 21.89 -9.84 0.39
CA GLY A 52 22.21 -11.00 -0.47
C GLY A 52 21.45 -12.31 -0.25
N GLU A 53 21.05 -12.68 0.97
CA GLU A 53 20.72 -14.10 1.23
C GLU A 53 19.37 -14.39 1.89
N GLN A 54 18.79 -13.48 2.66
CA GLN A 54 17.54 -13.78 3.39
C GLN A 54 16.29 -13.35 2.61
N GLU A 55 15.29 -14.24 2.59
CA GLU A 55 13.95 -13.96 2.07
C GLU A 55 12.98 -13.91 3.26
N CYS A 56 12.36 -12.75 3.48
CA CYS A 56 11.39 -12.56 4.54
C CYS A 56 10.02 -13.03 4.07
N THR A 57 9.41 -13.98 4.76
CA THR A 57 8.07 -14.47 4.42
C THR A 57 7.06 -14.02 5.48
N PHE A 58 5.96 -13.44 5.00
CA PHE A 58 4.82 -12.96 5.76
C PHE A 58 3.61 -13.83 5.46
N GLN A 59 2.79 -14.07 6.48
CA GLN A 59 1.52 -14.76 6.32
C GLN A 59 0.38 -13.83 6.69
N LEU A 60 -0.67 -13.83 5.86
CA LEU A 60 -1.89 -13.11 6.17
C LEU A 60 -2.60 -13.86 7.30
N LYS A 61 -2.89 -13.12 8.38
CA LYS A 61 -3.52 -13.65 9.60
C LYS A 61 -4.73 -14.52 9.25
N ASP A 62 -4.79 -15.69 9.88
CA ASP A 62 -5.87 -16.67 9.71
C ASP A 62 -6.06 -17.19 8.26
N SER A 63 -5.01 -17.17 7.43
CA SER A 63 -5.06 -17.68 6.06
C SER A 63 -3.76 -18.37 5.62
N ALA A 64 -3.86 -19.24 4.60
CA ALA A 64 -2.69 -19.87 3.97
C ALA A 64 -1.95 -18.93 2.99
N LYS A 65 -2.41 -17.69 2.81
CA LYS A 65 -1.82 -16.74 1.86
C LYS A 65 -0.51 -16.20 2.40
N THR A 66 0.53 -16.25 1.58
CA THR A 66 1.87 -15.79 1.94
C THR A 66 2.39 -14.77 0.95
N MET A 67 3.22 -13.87 1.45
CA MET A 67 3.98 -12.91 0.66
C MET A 67 5.43 -12.99 1.12
N SER A 68 6.38 -13.00 0.20
CA SER A 68 7.79 -12.95 0.55
C SER A 68 8.48 -11.75 -0.09
N PHE A 69 9.51 -11.27 0.56
CA PHE A 69 10.34 -10.15 0.13
C PHE A 69 11.82 -10.54 0.18
N ARG A 70 12.56 -10.14 -0.85
CA ARG A 70 14.00 -10.31 -0.92
C ARG A 70 14.66 -9.14 -1.66
N LEU A 71 15.78 -8.65 -1.12
CA LEU A 71 16.73 -7.84 -1.88
C LEU A 71 17.54 -8.78 -2.78
N THR A 72 17.60 -8.49 -4.08
CA THR A 72 18.32 -9.37 -5.03
C THR A 72 19.80 -9.02 -5.13
N SER A 73 20.20 -7.82 -4.71
CA SER A 73 21.61 -7.45 -4.63
C SER A 73 22.28 -8.04 -3.39
N SER A 74 23.50 -8.58 -3.57
CA SER A 74 24.40 -9.01 -2.49
C SER A 74 25.06 -7.84 -1.77
N HIS A 75 25.04 -6.64 -2.36
CA HIS A 75 25.58 -5.42 -1.78
C HIS A 75 24.60 -4.27 -1.96
N ILE A 76 24.31 -3.54 -0.87
CA ILE A 76 23.48 -2.34 -0.94
C ILE A 76 24.38 -1.17 -1.30
N SER A 77 24.31 -0.72 -2.56
CA SER A 77 25.00 0.49 -3.00
C SER A 77 24.16 1.73 -2.67
N LEU A 78 24.80 2.80 -2.20
CA LEU A 78 24.15 4.09 -1.97
C LEU A 78 24.04 4.94 -3.23
N THR A 79 24.76 4.57 -4.29
CA THR A 79 24.81 5.33 -5.56
C THR A 79 23.94 4.70 -6.65
N GLU A 80 23.44 3.48 -6.43
CA GLU A 80 22.67 2.73 -7.41
C GLU A 80 21.35 2.24 -6.82
N PRO A 81 20.27 2.20 -7.60
CA PRO A 81 19.02 1.60 -7.16
C PRO A 81 19.20 0.13 -6.80
N VAL A 82 18.74 -0.25 -5.61
CA VAL A 82 18.80 -1.62 -5.09
C VAL A 82 17.59 -2.39 -5.61
N PRO A 83 17.78 -3.46 -6.41
CA PRO A 83 16.67 -4.26 -6.89
C PRO A 83 16.09 -5.14 -5.79
N PHE A 84 14.76 -5.29 -5.82
CA PHE A 84 14.03 -6.18 -4.93
C PHE A 84 13.00 -7.03 -5.68
N VAL A 85 12.60 -8.13 -5.05
CA VAL A 85 11.58 -9.04 -5.54
C VAL A 85 10.58 -9.32 -4.43
N ILE A 86 9.30 -9.35 -4.81
CA ILE A 86 8.19 -9.77 -3.96
C ILE A 86 7.47 -10.94 -4.62
N ARG A 87 7.30 -12.03 -3.88
CA ARG A 87 6.48 -13.18 -4.34
C ARG A 87 5.21 -13.24 -3.54
N VAL A 88 4.12 -13.55 -4.22
CA VAL A 88 2.80 -13.70 -3.62
C VAL A 88 2.28 -15.10 -3.94
N SER A 89 1.80 -15.82 -2.92
CA SER A 89 1.26 -17.17 -3.06
C SER A 89 0.15 -17.25 -4.11
N SER A 90 0.04 -18.39 -4.79
CA SER A 90 -1.05 -18.69 -5.73
C SER A 90 -2.43 -18.48 -5.11
N GLY A 91 -3.40 -17.98 -5.89
CA GLY A 91 -4.78 -17.77 -5.43
C GLY A 91 -4.99 -16.49 -4.60
N TRP A 92 -3.96 -15.64 -4.48
CA TRP A 92 -4.08 -14.29 -3.93
C TRP A 92 -3.96 -13.25 -5.06
N PRO A 93 -5.08 -12.67 -5.53
CA PRO A 93 -5.10 -11.73 -6.65
C PRO A 93 -4.65 -10.33 -6.20
N VAL A 94 -3.38 -10.20 -5.81
CA VAL A 94 -2.77 -8.88 -5.57
C VAL A 94 -2.63 -8.19 -6.90
N ASP A 95 -3.11 -6.95 -7.01
CA ASP A 95 -3.14 -6.11 -8.22
C ASP A 95 -1.92 -5.19 -8.30
N ARG A 96 -1.58 -4.55 -7.17
CA ARG A 96 -0.50 -3.57 -7.03
C ARG A 96 0.32 -3.87 -5.78
N VAL A 97 1.62 -3.60 -5.87
CA VAL A 97 2.52 -3.61 -4.71
C VAL A 97 3.35 -2.33 -4.71
N GLU A 98 3.32 -1.64 -3.58
CA GLU A 98 4.05 -0.40 -3.31
C GLU A 98 4.97 -0.62 -2.10
N MET A 99 6.04 0.17 -2.03
CA MET A 99 7.02 0.13 -0.96
C MET A 99 7.38 1.54 -0.54
N ASP A 100 7.25 1.80 0.75
CA ASP A 100 7.75 3.01 1.39
C ASP A 100 8.98 2.68 2.21
N LEU A 101 10.06 3.42 1.99
CA LEU A 101 11.30 3.27 2.72
C LEU A 101 11.55 4.48 3.61
N GLN A 102 11.85 4.23 4.88
CA GLN A 102 12.21 5.27 5.85
C GLN A 102 13.37 4.83 6.74
N GLY A 103 14.21 5.77 7.16
CA GLY A 103 15.23 5.50 8.17
C GLY A 103 14.54 5.27 9.52
N ARG A 104 14.89 4.18 10.21
CA ARG A 104 14.26 3.85 11.50
C ARG A 104 14.59 4.90 12.57
N ASP A 105 15.86 5.29 12.60
CA ASP A 105 16.41 6.14 13.66
C ASP A 105 16.56 7.61 13.22
N MET A 106 16.33 7.91 11.92
CA MET A 106 16.36 9.28 11.37
C MET A 106 15.31 9.44 10.26
N TYR A 107 14.46 10.47 10.39
CA TYR A 107 13.48 10.80 9.36
C TYR A 107 14.13 11.58 8.22
N MET A 108 14.48 10.88 7.14
CA MET A 108 15.05 11.48 5.91
C MET A 108 14.00 11.68 4.81
N GLY A 109 12.71 11.61 5.16
CA GLY A 109 11.60 11.55 4.22
C GLY A 109 11.27 10.12 3.78
N LEU A 110 10.08 9.96 3.20
CA LEU A 110 9.60 8.69 2.65
C LEU A 110 10.09 8.55 1.22
N ASN A 111 10.81 7.46 0.92
CA ASN A 111 11.13 7.08 -0.45
C ASN A 111 10.12 6.04 -0.93
N HIS A 112 9.31 6.41 -1.92
CA HIS A 112 8.22 5.58 -2.44
C HIS A 112 8.63 4.88 -3.74
N SER A 113 8.33 3.60 -3.83
CA SER A 113 8.64 2.73 -4.96
C SER A 113 7.44 1.86 -5.30
N GLU A 114 7.04 1.82 -6.56
CA GLU A 114 6.02 0.89 -7.05
C GLU A 114 6.71 -0.32 -7.72
N ALA A 115 6.25 -1.53 -7.40
CA ALA A 115 6.76 -2.76 -7.98
C ALA A 115 5.96 -3.15 -9.22
N VAL A 116 6.67 -3.50 -10.29
CA VAL A 116 6.07 -3.94 -11.55
C VAL A 116 5.83 -5.44 -11.50
N ARG A 117 4.61 -5.87 -11.84
CA ARG A 117 4.30 -7.29 -11.98
C ARG A 117 5.11 -7.86 -13.14
N GLN A 118 5.81 -8.95 -12.87
CA GLN A 118 6.54 -9.71 -13.87
C GLN A 118 5.58 -10.68 -14.57
N THR A 119 5.38 -10.51 -15.87
CA THR A 119 4.67 -11.48 -16.71
C THR A 119 5.55 -12.73 -16.90
N ALA A 120 4.93 -13.87 -17.19
CA ALA A 120 5.56 -15.20 -17.15
C ALA A 120 6.63 -15.48 -18.24
N ASP A 121 7.28 -14.44 -18.77
CA ASP A 121 8.35 -14.56 -19.76
C ASP A 121 9.74 -14.68 -19.09
N GLY A 122 9.81 -14.52 -17.77
CA GLY A 122 10.98 -14.82 -16.96
C GLY A 122 10.90 -16.17 -16.24
N GLU A 123 12.01 -16.92 -16.26
CA GLU A 123 12.27 -18.24 -15.62
C GLU A 123 11.64 -18.39 -14.21
N LEU A 124 11.56 -17.30 -13.42
CA LEU A 124 11.06 -17.29 -12.05
C LEU A 124 9.54 -17.47 -11.88
N SER A 125 8.73 -17.22 -12.92
CA SER A 125 7.26 -17.22 -12.79
C SER A 125 6.64 -18.62 -12.97
N ARG A 126 7.33 -19.53 -13.67
CA ARG A 126 6.79 -20.85 -14.06
C ARG A 126 6.74 -21.88 -12.93
N THR A 127 7.54 -21.74 -11.87
CA THR A 127 7.70 -22.78 -10.84
C THR A 127 6.78 -22.65 -9.63
N SER A 128 6.09 -21.51 -9.42
CA SER A 128 5.41 -21.25 -8.14
C SER A 128 3.90 -20.97 -8.20
N GLY A 129 3.29 -20.87 -9.39
CA GLY A 129 1.84 -20.59 -9.56
C GLY A 129 1.33 -19.27 -8.94
N GLY A 130 2.22 -18.49 -8.35
CA GLY A 130 1.98 -17.22 -7.67
C GLY A 130 2.25 -16.01 -8.55
N SER A 131 2.11 -14.81 -7.98
CA SER A 131 2.48 -13.56 -8.66
C SER A 131 3.88 -13.12 -8.24
N LEU A 132 4.68 -12.67 -9.20
CA LEU A 132 6.00 -12.11 -9.00
C LEU A 132 5.98 -10.61 -9.29
N PHE A 133 6.48 -9.80 -8.38
CA PHE A 133 6.67 -8.36 -8.55
C PHE A 133 8.13 -8.02 -8.34
N SER A 134 8.66 -7.07 -9.11
CA SER A 134 10.01 -6.56 -8.91
C SER A 134 10.05 -5.05 -9.04
N GLY A 135 11.01 -4.45 -8.36
CA GLY A 135 11.19 -3.01 -8.38
C GLY A 135 12.58 -2.64 -7.91
N HIS A 136 12.80 -1.34 -7.75
CA HIS A 136 14.04 -0.79 -7.24
C HIS A 136 13.73 0.21 -6.14
N ILE A 137 14.58 0.24 -5.11
CA ILE A 137 14.58 1.28 -4.08
C ILE A 137 15.91 2.03 -4.13
N VAL A 138 15.88 3.31 -3.79
CA VAL A 138 17.10 4.08 -3.56
C VAL A 138 17.28 4.20 -2.06
N VAL A 139 18.41 3.76 -1.53
CA VAL A 139 18.75 3.90 -0.12
C VAL A 139 19.61 5.16 0.02
N PRO A 140 19.10 6.23 0.62
CA PRO A 140 19.89 7.44 0.82
C PRO A 140 21.16 7.20 1.63
N ALA A 141 22.21 7.97 1.32
CA ALA A 141 23.47 7.87 2.03
C ALA A 141 23.35 8.26 3.51
N CYS A 142 23.98 7.46 4.37
CA CYS A 142 24.08 7.73 5.80
C CYS A 142 25.48 8.27 6.13
N THR A 143 25.58 9.31 6.97
CA THR A 143 26.87 9.90 7.38
C THR A 143 27.54 9.17 8.56
N THR A 144 26.84 8.25 9.24
CA THR A 144 27.30 7.63 10.51
C THR A 144 27.79 6.17 10.41
N GLY A 145 28.09 5.67 9.21
CA GLY A 145 28.68 4.34 9.00
C GLY A 145 27.70 3.25 8.58
N ALA A 146 26.55 3.17 9.25
CA ALA A 146 25.46 2.27 8.86
C ALA A 146 24.14 2.75 9.45
N MET A 147 23.02 2.47 8.77
CA MET A 147 21.67 2.80 9.25
C MET A 147 20.75 1.60 9.13
N VAL A 148 19.80 1.48 10.07
CA VAL A 148 18.68 0.57 9.92
C VAL A 148 17.54 1.29 9.20
N TRP A 149 17.09 0.65 8.13
CA TRP A 149 15.99 1.09 7.29
C TRP A 149 14.77 0.24 7.56
N GLN A 150 13.60 0.88 7.52
CA GLN A 150 12.32 0.21 7.59
C GLN A 150 11.64 0.32 6.22
N ALA A 151 11.33 -0.82 5.61
CA ALA A 151 10.51 -0.90 4.42
C ALA A 151 9.08 -1.31 4.81
N LEU A 152 8.10 -0.49 4.43
CA LEU A 152 6.68 -0.78 4.52
C LEU A 152 6.18 -1.21 3.15
N ILE A 153 5.83 -2.48 3.00
CA ILE A 153 5.24 -3.03 1.79
C ILE A 153 3.73 -2.92 1.90
N THR A 154 3.09 -2.30 0.91
CA THR A 154 1.64 -2.23 0.77
C THR A 154 1.22 -2.98 -0.48
N ALA A 155 0.46 -4.05 -0.31
CA ALA A 155 -0.13 -4.82 -1.40
C ALA A 155 -1.63 -4.58 -1.46
N THR A 156 -2.15 -4.33 -2.66
CA THR A 156 -3.57 -4.02 -2.88
C THR A 156 -4.21 -5.14 -3.68
N SER A 157 -5.38 -5.61 -3.26
CA SER A 157 -6.21 -6.61 -3.95
C SER A 157 -7.66 -6.11 -3.94
N GLY A 158 -8.13 -5.59 -5.07
CA GLY A 158 -9.39 -4.86 -5.14
C GLY A 158 -9.43 -3.69 -4.15
N ASN A 159 -10.39 -3.71 -3.22
CA ASN A 159 -10.56 -2.67 -2.18
C ASN A 159 -9.83 -2.99 -0.86
N GLN A 160 -9.08 -4.09 -0.80
CA GLN A 160 -8.34 -4.50 0.39
C GLN A 160 -6.87 -4.14 0.27
N THR A 161 -6.31 -3.60 1.34
CA THR A 161 -4.87 -3.33 1.45
C THR A 161 -4.25 -4.23 2.50
N PHE A 162 -3.04 -4.69 2.24
CA PHE A 162 -2.28 -5.58 3.10
C PHE A 162 -0.91 -4.95 3.35
N LYS A 163 -0.51 -4.85 4.61
CA LYS A 163 0.74 -4.17 4.99
C LYS A 163 1.69 -5.10 5.72
N ALA A 164 2.97 -5.06 5.34
CA ALA A 164 4.07 -5.75 6.01
C ALA A 164 5.24 -4.78 6.23
N ALA A 165 5.86 -4.83 7.40
CA ALA A 165 7.04 -4.03 7.73
C ALA A 165 8.28 -4.91 7.85
N ILE A 166 9.40 -4.41 7.34
CA ILE A 166 10.68 -5.11 7.28
C ILE A 166 11.77 -4.17 7.73
N GLU A 167 12.76 -4.68 8.47
CA GLU A 167 13.95 -3.91 8.83
C GLU A 167 15.20 -4.50 8.20
N PHE A 168 16.09 -3.64 7.70
CA PHE A 168 17.38 -4.10 7.17
C PHE A 168 18.46 -3.07 7.43
N LYS A 169 19.71 -3.55 7.55
CA LYS A 169 20.86 -2.67 7.77
C LYS A 169 21.54 -2.40 6.43
N ALA A 170 21.71 -1.12 6.10
CA ALA A 170 22.51 -0.70 4.95
C ALA A 170 23.87 -0.16 5.44
N PRO A 171 25.00 -0.62 4.86
CA PRO A 171 26.30 -0.03 5.09
C PRO A 171 26.46 1.33 4.36
N GLN A 172 27.50 2.07 4.73
CA GLN A 172 28.07 3.16 3.91
C GLN A 172 28.70 2.63 2.63
#